data_AF-A0A1S3XQN3-F1
#
_entry.id   AF-A0A1S3XQN3-F1
#
_cell.length_a   1.000
_cell.length_b   1.000
_cell.length_c   1.000
_cell.angle_alpha   90.00
_cell.angle_beta   90.00
_cell.angle_gamma   90.00
#
_symmetry.space_group_name_H-M   'P 1'
#
loop_
_entity.id
_entity.type
_entity.pdbx_description
1 polymer ?
#
loop_
_entity_poly.entity_id
_entity_poly.type
_entity_poly.pdbx_seq_one_letter_code
_entity_poly.pdbx_strand_id
1 'polypeptide(L)'
;MARGDRDRLGDLPDAIILYILSILPEGKEVVRTSVLSQRWRFLWKSVAVSLNFGVLDYSYDERTKKKILAFVASINRELHYWRSCEKIKAFRVFPVKYKEYLVKDYDFWVHFAMKVANVEEFTLKFCIINFPDCAYKFPQFTFKNTLLRNLVLGSCQINPSGSVTWTSLVSLSIGHLKLTDNMLEKILSGCPNLESLELDSVLGISRLEISSVKLRKLIILNDEIDCYCQWHDEDTHPLEIFAPYIQNLVLSGFLYNEIRLQQSNVASLATAVLHFNVDFIEFEDEEEKLEEEFRYLEELLLSVGHVKNLELGPLCIEVYSYS
;
A
#
# COMPACT_ATOMS: atom_id res chain seq x y z
N MET A 1 14.48 59.45 3.44
CA MET A 1 13.25 58.68 3.12
C MET A 1 13.68 57.37 2.50
N ALA A 2 13.66 56.28 3.28
CA ALA A 2 13.99 54.95 2.77
C ALA A 2 12.87 54.49 1.82
N ARG A 3 13.20 54.18 0.57
CA ARG A 3 12.29 53.46 -0.33
C ARG A 3 12.03 52.10 0.29
N GLY A 4 10.83 51.89 0.83
CA GLY A 4 10.38 50.58 1.26
C GLY A 4 10.50 49.62 0.09
N ASP A 5 11.23 48.53 0.30
CA ASP A 5 11.36 47.42 -0.64
C ASP A 5 9.93 46.97 -0.98
N ARG A 6 9.50 47.17 -2.23
CA ARG A 6 8.15 46.78 -2.64
C ARG A 6 8.08 45.27 -2.51
N ASP A 7 7.14 44.76 -1.74
CA ASP A 7 6.87 43.33 -1.59
C ASP A 7 6.39 42.76 -2.94
N ARG A 8 7.35 42.42 -3.79
CA ARG A 8 7.14 41.87 -5.15
C ARG A 8 6.40 40.53 -5.13
N LEU A 9 6.39 39.83 -3.99
CA LEU A 9 5.66 38.58 -3.81
C LEU A 9 4.18 38.82 -3.48
N GLY A 10 3.86 39.96 -2.87
CA GLY A 10 2.49 40.43 -2.64
C GLY A 10 1.77 40.90 -3.91
N ASP A 11 2.51 41.34 -4.92
CA ASP A 11 1.98 41.87 -6.20
C ASP A 11 1.57 40.77 -7.19
N LEU A 12 1.89 39.50 -6.93
CA LEU A 12 1.54 38.39 -7.83
C LEU A 12 0.02 38.16 -7.90
N PRO A 13 -0.54 37.79 -9.07
CA PRO A 13 -1.92 37.33 -9.17
C PRO A 13 -2.14 36.04 -8.36
N ASP A 14 -3.35 35.85 -7.81
CA ASP A 14 -3.67 34.67 -6.99
C ASP A 14 -3.40 33.35 -7.74
N ALA A 15 -3.69 33.31 -9.04
CA ALA A 15 -3.41 32.13 -9.87
C ALA A 15 -1.92 31.74 -9.89
N ILE A 16 -1.02 32.73 -9.90
CA ILE A 16 0.42 32.48 -9.87
C ILE A 16 0.87 32.03 -8.48
N ILE A 17 0.30 32.62 -7.42
CA ILE A 17 0.58 32.21 -6.04
C ILE A 17 0.12 30.76 -5.83
N LEU A 18 -1.10 30.42 -6.25
CA LEU A 18 -1.63 29.04 -6.18
C LEU A 18 -0.77 28.07 -6.98
N TYR A 19 -0.29 28.46 -8.15
CA TYR A 19 0.64 27.66 -8.93
C TYR A 19 1.97 27.43 -8.20
N ILE A 20 2.59 28.49 -7.66
CA ILE A 20 3.83 28.38 -6.86
C ILE A 20 3.62 27.47 -5.65
N LEU A 21 2.50 27.60 -4.95
CA LEU A 21 2.19 26.76 -3.80
C LEU A 21 1.95 25.29 -4.21
N SER A 22 1.37 25.05 -5.40
CA SER A 22 1.11 23.69 -5.91
C SER A 22 2.36 22.92 -6.32
N ILE A 23 3.46 23.62 -6.62
CA ILE A 23 4.75 23.01 -6.98
C ILE A 23 5.65 22.78 -5.76
N LEU A 24 5.27 23.24 -4.57
CA LEU A 24 6.03 22.97 -3.36
C LEU A 24 5.89 21.49 -2.96
N PRO A 25 7.00 20.81 -2.64
CA PRO A 25 7.01 19.36 -2.42
C PRO A 25 6.22 18.93 -1.18
N GLU A 26 6.19 19.76 -0.12
CA GLU A 26 5.56 19.40 1.15
C GLU A 26 4.49 20.40 1.60
N GLY A 27 3.39 19.89 2.14
CA GLY A 27 2.33 20.73 2.72
C GLY A 27 2.84 21.65 3.85
N LYS A 28 3.86 21.21 4.61
CA LYS A 28 4.47 22.05 5.66
C LYS A 28 5.14 23.29 5.08
N GLU A 29 5.75 23.20 3.90
CA GLU A 29 6.35 24.33 3.22
C GLU A 29 5.28 25.29 2.68
N VAL A 30 4.21 24.74 2.11
CA VAL A 30 3.01 25.49 1.70
C VAL A 30 2.48 26.33 2.86
N VAL A 31 2.34 25.76 4.05
CA VAL A 31 1.92 26.52 5.25
C VAL A 31 2.95 27.55 5.69
N ARG A 32 4.25 27.26 5.59
CA ARG A 32 5.31 28.23 5.96
C ARG A 32 5.25 29.50 5.11
N THR A 33 4.81 29.42 3.86
CA THR A 33 4.65 30.62 3.02
C THR A 33 3.54 31.57 3.52
N SER A 34 2.68 31.14 4.44
CA SER A 34 1.58 31.95 4.99
C SER A 34 2.05 33.22 5.71
N VAL A 35 3.32 33.32 6.08
CA VAL A 35 3.92 34.51 6.72
C VAL A 35 4.47 35.53 5.71
N LEU A 36 4.53 35.19 4.41
CA LEU A 36 5.11 36.06 3.39
C LEU A 36 4.25 37.32 3.17
N SER A 37 2.92 37.18 3.15
CA SER A 37 2.00 38.32 3.13
C SER A 37 0.58 37.91 3.53
N GLN A 38 -0.31 38.89 3.73
CA GLN A 38 -1.71 38.65 4.07
C GLN A 38 -2.45 37.81 3.01
N ARG A 39 -2.11 37.92 1.73
CA ARG A 39 -2.75 37.13 0.65
C ARG A 39 -2.34 35.66 0.71
N TRP A 40 -1.02 35.41 0.85
CA TRP A 40 -0.48 34.04 0.95
C TRP A 40 -1.01 33.30 2.18
N ARG A 41 -1.32 34.02 3.26
CA ARG A 41 -1.92 33.46 4.49
C ARG A 41 -3.23 32.70 4.26
N PHE A 42 -4.00 33.04 3.23
CA PHE A 42 -5.30 32.40 2.96
C PHE A 42 -5.24 31.46 1.76
N LEU A 43 -4.46 31.80 0.72
CA LEU A 43 -4.40 31.03 -0.53
C LEU A 43 -3.86 29.61 -0.35
N TRP A 44 -2.98 29.38 0.62
CA TRP A 44 -2.44 28.04 0.89
C TRP A 44 -3.52 27.01 1.23
N LYS A 45 -4.67 27.44 1.77
CA LYS A 45 -5.77 26.54 2.16
C LYS A 45 -6.48 25.90 0.98
N SER A 46 -6.45 26.55 -0.18
CA SER A 46 -7.12 26.12 -1.41
C SER A 46 -6.24 25.25 -2.30
N VAL A 47 -4.98 25.03 -1.92
CA VAL A 47 -4.03 24.19 -2.65
C VAL A 47 -4.14 22.77 -2.14
N ALA A 48 -4.16 21.80 -3.07
CA ALA A 48 -4.20 20.39 -2.74
C ALA A 48 -2.87 19.97 -2.08
N VAL A 49 -2.91 19.66 -0.78
CA VAL A 49 -1.73 19.20 -0.04
C VAL A 49 -1.73 17.69 0.19
N SER A 50 -0.54 17.12 0.33
CA SER A 50 -0.33 15.75 0.81
C SER A 50 0.27 15.80 2.20
N LEU A 51 -0.35 15.10 3.14
CA LEU A 51 0.13 14.98 4.52
C LEU A 51 0.80 13.62 4.69
N ASN A 52 2.09 13.62 5.00
CA ASN A 52 2.88 12.41 5.17
C ASN A 52 3.48 12.39 6.58
N PHE A 53 3.19 11.34 7.34
CA PHE A 53 3.65 11.15 8.71
C PHE A 53 4.34 9.79 8.82
N GLY A 54 5.66 9.79 8.90
CA GLY A 54 6.46 8.59 9.10
C GLY A 54 7.42 8.75 10.28
N VAL A 55 7.79 7.63 10.90
CA VAL A 55 8.84 7.60 11.93
C VAL A 55 10.17 7.35 11.24
N LEU A 56 11.16 8.21 11.50
CA LEU A 56 12.49 8.16 10.88
C LEU A 56 13.50 7.26 11.61
N ASP A 57 13.13 6.64 12.74
CA ASP A 57 14.06 5.94 13.62
C ASP A 57 13.41 4.69 14.24
N TYR A 58 13.85 3.52 13.78
CA TYR A 58 13.38 2.19 14.15
C TYR A 58 14.14 1.57 15.34
N SER A 59 14.96 2.33 16.08
CA SER A 59 15.73 1.80 17.20
C SER A 59 14.85 1.27 18.36
N TYR A 60 15.02 -0.01 18.69
CA TYR A 60 14.32 -0.72 19.78
C TYR A 60 14.98 -0.41 21.14
N ASP A 61 14.50 0.63 21.83
CA ASP A 61 14.89 1.00 23.21
C ASP A 61 13.62 1.25 24.05
N GLU A 62 13.66 1.21 25.38
CA GLU A 62 12.54 1.59 26.26
C GLU A 62 11.97 3.00 25.95
N ARG A 63 12.77 3.86 25.32
CA ARG A 63 12.33 5.14 24.72
C ARG A 63 11.24 5.00 23.64
N THR A 64 10.98 3.80 23.13
CA THR A 64 10.02 3.52 22.05
C THR A 64 8.60 3.95 22.41
N LYS A 65 8.11 3.67 23.64
CA LYS A 65 6.75 4.09 24.03
C LYS A 65 6.61 5.61 24.02
N LYS A 66 7.61 6.33 24.55
CA LYS A 66 7.63 7.80 24.56
C LYS A 66 7.71 8.36 23.14
N LYS A 67 8.54 7.78 22.26
CA LYS A 67 8.62 8.16 20.84
C LYS A 67 7.27 7.95 20.13
N ILE A 68 6.61 6.80 20.33
CA ILE A 68 5.29 6.52 19.77
C ILE A 68 4.25 7.54 20.25
N LEU A 69 4.18 7.79 21.57
CA LEU A 69 3.23 8.77 22.13
C LEU A 69 3.50 10.18 21.60
N ALA A 70 4.77 10.58 21.49
CA ALA A 70 5.14 11.88 20.93
C ALA A 70 4.77 11.99 19.44
N PHE A 71 4.97 10.92 18.67
CA PHE A 71 4.56 10.84 17.27
C PHE A 71 3.04 11.00 17.12
N VAL A 72 2.25 10.23 17.88
CA VAL A 72 0.79 10.32 17.89
C VAL A 72 0.32 11.71 18.29
N ALA A 73 0.87 12.25 19.37
CA ALA A 73 0.53 13.60 19.83
C ALA A 73 0.88 14.67 18.78
N SER A 74 2.00 14.51 18.07
CA SER A 74 2.39 15.42 16.99
C SER A 74 1.40 15.36 15.83
N ILE A 75 1.00 14.16 15.37
CA ILE A 75 -0.01 14.01 14.33
C ILE A 75 -1.33 14.64 14.77
N ASN A 76 -1.84 14.27 15.95
CA ASN A 76 -3.11 14.79 16.45
C ASN A 76 -3.11 16.32 16.51
N ARG A 77 -2.02 16.91 17.00
CA ARG A 77 -1.84 18.37 17.02
C ARG A 77 -1.85 18.95 15.61
N GLU A 78 -1.12 18.36 14.66
CA GLU A 78 -1.12 18.82 13.26
C GLU A 78 -2.51 18.72 12.63
N LEU A 79 -3.25 17.63 12.87
CA LEU A 79 -4.60 17.42 12.35
C LEU A 79 -5.56 18.53 12.77
N HIS A 80 -5.44 19.08 13.99
CA HIS A 80 -6.24 20.22 14.40
C HIS A 80 -6.05 21.46 13.50
N TYR A 81 -4.83 21.69 13.01
CA TYR A 81 -4.55 22.79 12.08
C TYR A 81 -5.06 22.46 10.67
N TRP A 82 -4.85 21.22 10.22
CA TRP A 82 -5.23 20.79 8.87
C TRP A 82 -6.75 20.71 8.64
N ARG A 83 -7.57 20.65 9.71
CA ARG A 83 -9.04 20.78 9.61
C ARG A 83 -9.52 22.03 8.89
N SER A 84 -8.70 23.08 8.83
CA SER A 84 -9.04 24.34 8.15
C SER A 84 -8.58 24.40 6.68
N CYS A 85 -7.93 23.35 6.18
CA CYS A 85 -7.53 23.24 4.79
C CYS A 85 -8.73 22.76 3.95
N GLU A 86 -8.97 23.40 2.81
CA GLU A 86 -10.13 23.10 1.96
C GLU A 86 -9.90 21.85 1.12
N LYS A 87 -8.64 21.50 0.83
CA LYS A 87 -8.30 20.38 -0.03
C LYS A 87 -7.06 19.62 0.45
N ILE A 88 -7.27 18.45 1.02
CA ILE A 88 -6.20 17.49 1.31
C ILE A 88 -6.35 16.34 0.32
N LYS A 89 -5.39 16.21 -0.59
CA LYS A 89 -5.43 15.16 -1.61
C LYS A 89 -5.08 13.81 -1.02
N ALA A 90 -4.02 13.78 -0.21
CA ALA A 90 -3.46 12.55 0.33
C ALA A 90 -3.20 12.65 1.82
N PHE A 91 -3.46 11.57 2.55
CA PHE A 91 -3.14 11.42 3.95
C PHE A 91 -2.46 10.07 4.18
N ARG A 92 -1.18 10.11 4.57
CA ARG A 92 -0.35 8.93 4.74
C ARG A 92 0.26 8.90 6.12
N VAL A 93 0.06 7.79 6.84
CA VAL A 93 0.66 7.56 8.14
C VAL A 93 1.33 6.21 8.16
N PHE A 94 2.55 6.16 8.69
CA PHE A 94 3.37 4.97 8.85
C PHE A 94 3.75 4.79 10.32
N PRO A 95 2.85 4.26 11.16
CA PRO A 95 3.15 4.04 12.57
C PRO A 95 4.11 2.87 12.75
N VAL A 96 4.91 2.91 13.81
CA VAL A 96 5.92 1.87 14.09
C VAL A 96 5.30 0.49 14.35
N LYS A 97 4.26 0.42 15.18
CA LYS A 97 3.54 -0.83 15.47
C LYS A 97 2.14 -0.51 15.96
N TYR A 98 1.17 -1.37 15.66
CA TYR A 98 -0.15 -1.28 16.27
C TYR A 98 -0.04 -1.44 17.79
N LYS A 99 -0.79 -0.60 18.52
CA LYS A 99 -0.90 -0.63 19.98
C LYS A 99 -2.35 -0.37 20.34
N GLU A 100 -2.97 -1.33 21.01
CA GLU A 100 -4.41 -1.29 21.32
C GLU A 100 -4.80 -0.03 22.12
N TYR A 101 -3.97 0.43 23.05
CA TYR A 101 -4.23 1.64 23.82
C TYR A 101 -4.26 2.94 22.99
N LEU A 102 -3.86 2.90 21.71
CA LEU A 102 -3.90 4.01 20.75
C LEU A 102 -5.00 3.85 19.70
N VAL A 103 -5.90 2.86 19.84
CA VAL A 103 -6.97 2.60 18.86
C VAL A 103 -7.81 3.83 18.56
N LYS A 104 -8.09 4.66 19.58
CA LYS A 104 -8.86 5.90 19.43
C LYS A 104 -8.13 6.95 18.57
N ASP A 105 -6.80 6.98 18.63
CA ASP A 105 -5.99 7.88 17.81
C ASP A 105 -5.98 7.42 16.36
N TYR A 106 -5.84 6.11 16.12
CA TYR A 106 -5.93 5.54 14.77
C TYR A 106 -7.32 5.77 14.15
N ASP A 107 -8.38 5.54 14.92
CA ASP A 107 -9.76 5.83 14.52
C ASP A 107 -9.95 7.32 14.20
N PHE A 108 -9.33 8.20 15.00
CA PHE A 108 -9.35 9.63 14.75
C PHE A 108 -8.67 9.99 13.42
N TRP A 109 -7.52 9.38 13.10
CA TRP A 109 -6.83 9.61 11.83
C TRP A 109 -7.64 9.13 10.62
N VAL A 110 -8.20 7.92 10.71
CA VAL A 110 -9.06 7.37 9.65
C VAL A 110 -10.31 8.23 9.49
N HIS A 111 -10.96 8.62 10.58
CA HIS A 111 -12.13 9.50 10.52
C HIS A 111 -11.81 10.85 9.92
N PHE A 112 -10.69 11.47 10.33
CA PHE A 112 -10.24 12.73 9.75
C PHE A 112 -10.06 12.60 8.24
N ALA A 113 -9.28 11.62 7.77
CA ALA A 113 -9.00 11.44 6.36
C ALA A 113 -10.28 11.19 5.52
N MET A 114 -11.17 10.33 6.03
CA MET A 114 -12.30 9.80 5.27
C MET A 114 -13.60 10.60 5.40
N LYS A 115 -13.75 11.41 6.46
CA LYS A 115 -15.00 12.14 6.74
C LYS A 115 -14.83 13.64 6.85
N VAL A 116 -13.65 14.11 7.27
CA VAL A 116 -13.38 15.54 7.43
C VAL A 116 -12.65 16.08 6.20
N ALA A 117 -11.55 15.43 5.82
CA ALA A 117 -10.68 15.84 4.74
C ALA A 117 -11.13 15.32 3.36
N ASN A 118 -11.92 14.23 3.32
CA ASN A 118 -12.38 13.57 2.10
C ASN A 118 -11.24 13.31 1.10
N VAL A 119 -10.15 12.70 1.59
CA VAL A 119 -8.96 12.47 0.78
C VAL A 119 -9.23 11.52 -0.39
N GLU A 120 -8.50 11.72 -1.48
CA GLU A 120 -8.51 10.80 -2.63
C GLU A 120 -7.49 9.67 -2.42
N GLU A 121 -6.46 9.88 -1.60
CA GLU A 121 -5.37 8.94 -1.37
C GLU A 121 -5.17 8.72 0.13
N PHE A 122 -5.28 7.48 0.59
CA PHE A 122 -5.10 7.14 2.00
C PHE A 122 -4.09 6.01 2.18
N THR A 123 -3.16 6.20 3.11
CA THR A 123 -2.20 5.17 3.52
C THR A 123 -2.18 5.04 5.03
N LEU A 124 -2.38 3.81 5.52
CA LEU A 124 -2.10 3.42 6.89
C LEU A 124 -1.35 2.09 6.86
N LYS A 125 -0.02 2.14 6.95
CA LYS A 125 0.85 0.95 6.96
C LYS A 125 1.63 0.93 8.27
N PHE A 126 1.28 0.01 9.16
CA PHE A 126 2.08 -0.22 10.37
C PHE A 126 3.35 -0.96 10.00
N CYS A 127 4.48 -0.61 10.62
CA CYS A 127 5.72 -1.32 10.37
C CYS A 127 5.69 -2.69 11.08
N ILE A 128 6.20 -3.71 10.41
CA ILE A 128 6.38 -5.02 11.00
C ILE A 128 7.78 -5.07 11.58
N ILE A 129 7.87 -4.87 12.90
CA ILE A 129 9.12 -5.18 13.62
C ILE A 129 9.04 -6.61 14.18
N ASN A 130 7.83 -7.15 14.33
CA ASN A 130 7.48 -8.52 14.73
C ASN A 130 5.99 -8.72 14.45
N PHE A 131 5.54 -9.94 14.08
CA PHE A 131 4.11 -10.22 13.94
C PHE A 131 3.35 -9.78 15.20
N PRO A 132 2.29 -8.97 15.07
CA PRO A 132 1.60 -8.46 16.23
C PRO A 132 0.55 -9.48 16.72
N ASP A 133 0.43 -9.65 18.03
CA ASP A 133 -0.64 -10.46 18.66
C ASP A 133 -2.05 -10.00 18.26
N CYS A 134 -2.16 -8.76 17.77
CA CYS A 134 -3.40 -8.12 17.35
C CYS A 134 -3.14 -7.13 16.21
N ALA A 135 -4.10 -6.98 15.31
CA ALA A 135 -4.03 -6.01 14.20
C ALA A 135 -5.14 -4.97 14.33
N TYR A 136 -4.90 -3.78 13.76
CA TYR A 136 -5.87 -2.69 13.80
C TYR A 136 -7.12 -3.06 12.99
N LYS A 137 -8.30 -3.00 13.60
CA LYS A 137 -9.58 -3.26 12.92
C LYS A 137 -9.96 -2.06 12.07
N PHE A 138 -9.91 -2.20 10.75
CA PHE A 138 -10.25 -1.10 9.87
C PHE A 138 -11.74 -0.72 10.01
N PRO A 139 -12.10 0.56 10.27
CA PRO A 139 -13.46 0.93 10.66
C PRO A 139 -14.52 0.66 9.58
N GLN A 140 -15.69 0.15 9.97
CA GLN A 140 -16.72 -0.31 9.02
C GLN A 140 -17.26 0.78 8.08
N PHE A 141 -17.27 2.04 8.50
CA PHE A 141 -17.76 3.14 7.66
C PHE A 141 -16.87 3.40 6.43
N THR A 142 -15.61 2.93 6.46
CA THR A 142 -14.63 3.15 5.40
C THR A 142 -14.94 2.35 4.14
N PHE A 143 -15.58 1.17 4.28
CA PHE A 143 -16.01 0.32 3.18
C PHE A 143 -17.08 0.97 2.29
N LYS A 144 -17.68 2.07 2.74
CA LYS A 144 -18.68 2.83 1.98
C LYS A 144 -18.15 4.11 1.33
N ASN A 145 -16.83 4.31 1.29
CA ASN A 145 -16.23 5.52 0.75
C ASN A 145 -16.21 5.50 -0.80
N THR A 146 -16.79 6.51 -1.43
CA THR A 146 -16.88 6.62 -2.90
C THR A 146 -15.93 7.67 -3.50
N LEU A 147 -15.07 8.29 -2.70
CA LEU A 147 -14.14 9.36 -3.12
C LEU A 147 -12.69 8.88 -3.22
N LEU A 148 -12.33 7.84 -2.46
CA LEU A 148 -11.00 7.25 -2.51
C LEU A 148 -10.67 6.73 -3.91
N ARG A 149 -9.48 7.09 -4.36
CA ARG A 149 -8.86 6.61 -5.60
C ARG A 149 -7.70 5.66 -5.31
N ASN A 150 -6.94 5.91 -4.25
CA ASN A 150 -5.81 5.08 -3.84
C ASN A 150 -5.93 4.71 -2.36
N LEU A 151 -5.90 3.42 -2.05
CA LEU A 151 -5.95 2.88 -0.69
C LEU A 151 -4.77 1.95 -0.45
N VAL A 152 -3.97 2.25 0.57
CA VAL A 152 -2.84 1.41 1.02
C VAL A 152 -3.04 1.06 2.49
N LEU A 153 -3.18 -0.23 2.80
CA LEU A 153 -3.35 -0.73 4.17
C LEU A 153 -2.33 -1.82 4.46
N GLY A 154 -1.48 -1.61 5.48
CA GLY A 154 -0.52 -2.61 5.94
C GLY A 154 -0.73 -2.99 7.40
N SER A 155 -0.76 -4.28 7.70
CA SER A 155 -1.02 -4.85 9.03
C SER A 155 -2.34 -4.37 9.66
N CYS A 156 -3.40 -4.31 8.84
CA CYS A 156 -4.76 -3.97 9.25
C CYS A 156 -5.69 -5.17 9.04
N GLN A 157 -6.69 -5.37 9.91
CA GLN A 157 -7.76 -6.34 9.69
C GLN A 157 -8.83 -5.74 8.79
N ILE A 158 -9.12 -6.40 7.67
CA ILE A 158 -10.06 -5.94 6.64
C ILE A 158 -11.25 -6.90 6.60
N ASN A 159 -12.21 -6.70 7.51
CA ASN A 159 -13.37 -7.58 7.67
C ASN A 159 -14.67 -6.79 7.45
N PRO A 160 -15.11 -6.58 6.19
CA PRO A 160 -16.34 -5.85 5.90
C PRO A 160 -17.57 -6.64 6.37
N SER A 161 -18.38 -6.05 7.26
CA SER A 161 -19.63 -6.69 7.71
C SER A 161 -20.74 -6.63 6.66
N GLY A 162 -20.82 -5.52 5.91
CA GLY A 162 -21.76 -5.30 4.80
C GLY A 162 -21.08 -5.27 3.43
N SER A 163 -21.77 -4.77 2.41
CA SER A 163 -21.17 -4.57 1.07
C SER A 163 -20.09 -3.49 1.09
N VAL A 164 -19.08 -3.68 0.22
CA VAL A 164 -18.04 -2.69 -0.06
C VAL A 164 -18.49 -1.85 -1.25
N THR A 165 -18.29 -0.53 -1.19
CA THR A 165 -18.65 0.42 -2.26
C THR A 165 -17.53 1.43 -2.48
N TRP A 166 -16.38 0.92 -2.92
CA TRP A 166 -15.20 1.69 -3.31
C TRP A 166 -15.25 2.03 -4.80
N THR A 167 -16.32 2.72 -5.21
CA THR A 167 -16.67 2.93 -6.61
C THR A 167 -15.69 3.78 -7.41
N SER A 168 -14.90 4.64 -6.75
CA SER A 168 -13.88 5.48 -7.40
C SER A 168 -12.45 4.95 -7.26
N LEU A 169 -12.28 3.79 -6.61
CA LEU A 169 -10.96 3.24 -6.31
C LEU A 169 -10.31 2.72 -7.58
N VAL A 170 -9.08 3.19 -7.83
CA VAL A 170 -8.24 2.87 -8.99
C VAL A 170 -7.07 1.98 -8.58
N SER A 171 -6.53 2.19 -7.38
CA SER A 171 -5.42 1.40 -6.83
C SER A 171 -5.73 0.92 -5.41
N LEU A 172 -5.54 -0.37 -5.18
CA LEU A 172 -5.64 -1.01 -3.87
C LEU A 172 -4.33 -1.75 -3.58
N SER A 173 -3.67 -1.39 -2.49
CA SER A 173 -2.55 -2.14 -1.91
C SER A 173 -2.93 -2.57 -0.51
N ILE A 174 -2.88 -3.87 -0.26
CA ILE A 174 -3.15 -4.45 1.05
C ILE A 174 -2.03 -5.42 1.40
N GLY A 175 -1.60 -5.41 2.66
CA GLY A 175 -0.52 -6.30 3.02
C GLY A 175 -0.33 -6.60 4.49
N HIS A 176 0.44 -7.66 4.74
CA HIS A 176 0.81 -8.16 6.06
C HIS A 176 -0.42 -8.54 6.90
N LEU A 177 -1.34 -9.30 6.30
CA LEU A 177 -2.60 -9.70 6.92
C LEU A 177 -3.10 -11.04 6.35
N LYS A 178 -3.93 -11.76 7.13
CA LYS A 178 -4.62 -12.97 6.67
C LYS A 178 -5.97 -12.58 6.05
N LEU A 179 -6.24 -13.03 4.83
CA LEU A 179 -7.55 -12.96 4.19
C LEU A 179 -8.06 -14.37 3.89
N THR A 180 -9.37 -14.48 3.69
CA THR A 180 -9.96 -15.65 3.04
C THR A 180 -10.40 -15.27 1.63
N ASP A 181 -10.53 -16.24 0.73
CA ASP A 181 -11.00 -16.03 -0.65
C ASP A 181 -12.29 -15.21 -0.70
N ASN A 182 -13.28 -15.55 0.14
CA ASN A 182 -14.57 -14.85 0.22
C ASN A 182 -14.41 -13.38 0.66
N MET A 183 -13.47 -13.06 1.55
CA MET A 183 -13.22 -11.66 1.93
C MET A 183 -12.62 -10.87 0.77
N LEU A 184 -11.67 -11.47 0.05
CA LEU A 184 -11.05 -10.83 -1.09
C LEU A 184 -12.04 -10.61 -2.24
N GLU A 185 -12.85 -11.63 -2.58
CA GLU A 185 -13.93 -11.52 -3.56
C GLU A 185 -14.92 -10.41 -3.20
N LYS A 186 -15.31 -10.32 -1.93
CA LYS A 186 -16.20 -9.27 -1.41
C LYS A 186 -15.58 -7.87 -1.51
N ILE A 187 -14.26 -7.75 -1.36
CA ILE A 187 -13.54 -6.49 -1.55
C ILE A 187 -13.50 -6.11 -3.03
N LEU A 188 -13.07 -7.04 -3.90
CA LEU A 188 -12.91 -6.79 -5.33
C LEU A 188 -14.24 -6.48 -6.02
N SER A 189 -15.33 -7.15 -5.64
CA SER A 189 -16.68 -6.84 -6.14
C SER A 189 -17.17 -5.43 -5.78
N GLY A 190 -16.61 -4.82 -4.73
CA GLY A 190 -16.86 -3.44 -4.34
C GLY A 190 -16.03 -2.39 -5.09
N CYS A 191 -15.11 -2.80 -5.96
CA CYS A 191 -14.13 -1.93 -6.63
C CYS A 191 -14.27 -1.97 -8.17
N PRO A 192 -15.39 -1.49 -8.75
CA PRO A 192 -15.68 -1.65 -10.19
C PRO A 192 -14.73 -0.89 -11.14
N ASN A 193 -13.94 0.06 -10.64
CA ASN A 193 -13.00 0.87 -11.41
C ASN A 193 -11.53 0.57 -11.07
N LEU A 194 -11.26 -0.52 -10.36
CA LEU A 194 -9.91 -0.89 -9.95
C LEU A 194 -9.05 -1.23 -11.17
N GLU A 195 -7.90 -0.58 -11.27
CA GLU A 195 -6.92 -0.77 -12.36
C GLU A 195 -5.66 -1.50 -11.88
N SER A 196 -5.30 -1.33 -10.60
CA SER A 196 -4.12 -1.93 -9.96
C SER A 196 -4.47 -2.57 -8.62
N LEU A 197 -4.08 -3.84 -8.46
CA LEU A 197 -4.15 -4.57 -7.20
C LEU A 197 -2.74 -4.98 -6.77
N GLU A 198 -2.38 -4.68 -5.53
CA GLU A 198 -1.16 -5.11 -4.89
C GLU A 198 -1.49 -5.89 -3.61
N LEU A 199 -0.95 -7.11 -3.54
CA LEU A 199 -1.03 -7.99 -2.39
C LEU A 199 0.39 -8.16 -1.86
N ASP A 200 0.66 -7.61 -0.68
CA ASP A 200 1.98 -7.64 -0.05
C ASP A 200 1.94 -8.55 1.18
N SER A 201 2.56 -9.72 1.13
CA SER A 201 2.63 -10.67 2.24
C SER A 201 1.24 -11.03 2.79
N VAL A 202 0.33 -11.42 1.89
CA VAL A 202 -1.06 -11.78 2.21
C VAL A 202 -1.19 -13.30 2.31
N LEU A 203 -1.70 -13.78 3.44
CA LEU A 203 -1.87 -15.21 3.71
C LEU A 203 -3.34 -15.63 3.68
N GLY A 204 -3.60 -16.93 3.50
CA GLY A 204 -4.93 -17.56 3.63
C GLY A 204 -5.82 -17.49 2.39
N ILE A 205 -5.30 -16.92 1.29
CA ILE A 205 -5.95 -16.99 -0.02
C ILE A 205 -5.37 -18.16 -0.81
N SER A 206 -6.23 -18.99 -1.38
CA SER A 206 -5.82 -20.09 -2.27
C SER A 206 -6.30 -19.87 -3.69
N ARG A 207 -7.32 -19.04 -3.91
CA ARG A 207 -7.84 -18.74 -5.24
C ARG A 207 -8.07 -17.25 -5.44
N LEU A 208 -7.35 -16.68 -6.41
CA LEU A 208 -7.48 -15.29 -6.83
C LEU A 208 -8.15 -15.20 -8.21
N GLU A 209 -9.46 -14.92 -8.21
CA GLU A 209 -10.22 -14.69 -9.44
C GLU A 209 -10.44 -13.19 -9.71
N ILE A 210 -9.93 -12.71 -10.85
CA ILE A 210 -10.02 -11.32 -11.30
C ILE A 210 -10.71 -11.28 -12.66
N SER A 211 -12.03 -11.07 -12.64
CA SER A 211 -12.86 -11.02 -13.85
C SER A 211 -13.03 -9.60 -14.42
N SER A 212 -12.52 -8.58 -13.73
CA SER A 212 -12.64 -7.18 -14.15
C SER A 212 -11.72 -6.85 -15.33
N VAL A 213 -12.30 -6.39 -16.45
CA VAL A 213 -11.56 -5.93 -17.64
C VAL A 213 -10.76 -4.64 -17.44
N LYS A 214 -11.02 -3.91 -16.34
CA LYS A 214 -10.31 -2.67 -16.00
C LYS A 214 -9.07 -2.91 -15.17
N LEU A 215 -9.01 -4.03 -14.44
CA LEU A 215 -7.88 -4.37 -13.61
C LEU A 215 -6.79 -4.95 -14.51
N ARG A 216 -5.72 -4.17 -14.71
CA ARG A 216 -4.65 -4.48 -15.68
C ARG A 216 -3.31 -4.78 -15.02
N LYS A 217 -3.15 -4.42 -13.75
CA LYS A 217 -1.91 -4.61 -13.00
C LYS A 217 -2.18 -5.42 -11.74
N LEU A 218 -1.47 -6.54 -11.61
CA LEU A 218 -1.43 -7.37 -10.42
C LEU A 218 0.02 -7.39 -9.92
N ILE A 219 0.20 -7.07 -8.64
CA ILE A 219 1.48 -7.11 -7.95
C ILE A 219 1.30 -8.04 -6.74
N ILE A 220 2.15 -9.06 -6.65
CA ILE A 220 2.24 -9.94 -5.50
C ILE A 220 3.66 -9.80 -4.97
N LEU A 221 3.77 -9.25 -3.76
CA LEU A 221 5.02 -9.09 -3.04
C LEU A 221 4.99 -10.00 -1.82
N ASN A 222 6.12 -10.56 -1.44
CA ASN A 222 6.31 -11.21 -0.15
C ASN A 222 7.66 -10.77 0.41
N ASP A 223 7.66 -9.84 1.35
CA ASP A 223 8.92 -9.42 1.97
C ASP A 223 9.54 -10.58 2.75
N GLU A 224 10.88 -10.59 2.84
CA GLU A 224 11.63 -11.47 3.74
C GLU A 224 11.29 -11.08 5.17
N ILE A 225 10.19 -11.61 5.69
CA ILE A 225 9.88 -11.35 7.07
C ILE A 225 10.75 -12.33 7.86
N ASP A 226 11.73 -11.80 8.60
CA ASP A 226 12.47 -12.41 9.74
C ASP A 226 11.52 -12.86 10.87
N CYS A 227 10.33 -13.31 10.51
CA CYS A 227 9.38 -13.86 11.41
C CYS A 227 9.70 -15.34 11.51
N TYR A 228 10.26 -15.69 12.65
CA TYR A 228 10.02 -16.95 13.37
C TYR A 228 8.51 -17.18 13.63
N CYS A 229 7.64 -16.84 12.68
CA CYS A 229 6.24 -17.13 12.77
C CYS A 229 6.10 -18.64 12.64
N GLN A 230 5.75 -19.23 13.77
CA GLN A 230 5.07 -20.52 13.90
C GLN A 230 3.70 -20.51 13.21
N TRP A 231 3.56 -19.84 12.06
CA TRP A 231 2.59 -20.23 11.05
C TRP A 231 3.23 -21.39 10.29
N HIS A 232 3.62 -22.42 11.03
CA HIS A 232 3.51 -23.79 10.58
C HIS A 232 1.99 -24.07 10.48
N ASP A 233 1.26 -23.30 9.67
CA ASP A 233 -0.06 -23.72 9.27
C ASP A 233 0.23 -24.87 8.31
N GLU A 234 -0.24 -26.08 8.65
CA GLU A 234 -0.32 -27.24 7.74
C GLU A 234 -1.19 -26.95 6.47
N ASP A 235 -1.62 -25.69 6.30
CA ASP A 235 -2.59 -25.18 5.34
C ASP A 235 -2.00 -24.12 4.39
N THR A 236 -0.68 -24.04 4.20
CA THR A 236 -0.08 -23.23 3.13
C THR A 236 -0.37 -23.85 1.78
N HIS A 237 -1.57 -23.56 1.27
CA HIS A 237 -1.98 -24.01 -0.05
C HIS A 237 -1.36 -23.14 -1.16
N PRO A 238 -1.13 -23.72 -2.34
CA PRO A 238 -0.79 -22.96 -3.54
C PRO A 238 -1.82 -21.87 -3.83
N LEU A 239 -1.36 -20.72 -4.31
CA LEU A 239 -2.23 -19.65 -4.79
C LEU A 239 -2.49 -19.81 -6.28
N GLU A 240 -3.72 -20.17 -6.65
CA GLU A 240 -4.15 -20.22 -8.04
C GLU A 240 -4.65 -18.86 -8.52
N ILE A 241 -4.10 -18.38 -9.64
CA ILE A 241 -4.45 -17.07 -10.22
C ILE A 241 -5.26 -17.25 -11.50
N PHE A 242 -6.46 -16.67 -11.51
CA PHE A 242 -7.37 -16.58 -12.65
C PHE A 242 -7.62 -15.12 -13.01
N ALA A 243 -6.84 -14.57 -13.95
CA ALA A 243 -6.86 -13.15 -14.25
C ALA A 243 -6.71 -12.86 -15.76
N PRO A 244 -7.71 -13.25 -16.59
CA PRO A 244 -7.56 -13.31 -18.04
C PRO A 244 -7.32 -11.96 -18.72
N TYR A 245 -7.62 -10.84 -18.03
CA TYR A 245 -7.50 -9.47 -18.54
C TYR A 245 -6.31 -8.68 -17.98
N ILE A 246 -5.55 -9.27 -17.05
CA ILE A 246 -4.31 -8.65 -16.54
C ILE A 246 -3.31 -8.50 -17.69
N GLN A 247 -2.62 -7.35 -17.71
CA GLN A 247 -1.58 -7.05 -18.69
C GLN A 247 -0.18 -6.99 -18.08
N ASN A 248 -0.10 -6.67 -16.79
CA ASN A 248 1.17 -6.56 -16.05
C ASN A 248 1.09 -7.38 -14.78
N LEU A 249 1.97 -8.37 -14.66
CA LEU A 249 2.15 -9.19 -13.47
C LEU A 249 3.52 -8.90 -12.87
N VAL A 250 3.57 -8.66 -11.57
CA VAL A 250 4.82 -8.56 -10.81
C VAL A 250 4.74 -9.57 -9.68
N LEU A 251 5.67 -10.51 -9.65
CA LEU A 251 5.91 -11.43 -8.54
C LEU A 251 7.27 -11.10 -7.96
N SER A 252 7.35 -10.75 -6.67
CA SER A 252 8.62 -10.39 -6.05
C SER A 252 8.72 -10.78 -4.58
N GLY A 253 9.96 -11.00 -4.11
CA GLY A 253 10.25 -11.34 -2.73
C GLY A 253 10.36 -12.85 -2.49
N PHE A 254 9.94 -13.37 -1.34
CA PHE A 254 10.08 -14.79 -0.97
C PHE A 254 8.76 -15.53 -1.15
N LEU A 255 8.72 -16.50 -2.08
CA LEU A 255 7.56 -17.34 -2.28
C LEU A 255 7.62 -18.53 -1.32
N TYR A 256 6.94 -18.39 -0.18
CA TYR A 256 6.73 -19.48 0.78
C TYR A 256 5.67 -20.49 0.32
N ASN A 257 4.78 -20.05 -0.59
CA ASN A 257 3.77 -20.90 -1.20
C ASN A 257 3.94 -20.89 -2.71
N GLU A 258 3.67 -22.03 -3.32
CA GLU A 258 3.60 -22.19 -4.77
C GLU A 258 2.55 -21.23 -5.37
N ILE A 259 2.91 -20.47 -6.41
CA ILE A 259 1.94 -19.69 -7.21
C ILE A 259 1.66 -20.45 -8.49
N ARG A 260 0.40 -20.86 -8.64
CA ARG A 260 -0.06 -21.61 -9.82
C ARG A 260 -0.71 -20.69 -10.83
N LEU A 261 -0.09 -20.63 -12.01
CA LEU A 261 -0.54 -19.85 -13.15
C LEU A 261 -0.62 -20.78 -14.37
N GLN A 262 -1.68 -20.62 -15.16
CA GLN A 262 -1.78 -21.25 -16.48
C GLN A 262 -1.87 -20.16 -17.53
N GLN A 263 -1.28 -20.40 -18.70
CA GLN A 263 -1.30 -19.45 -19.80
C GLN A 263 -2.73 -18.99 -20.17
N SER A 264 -3.70 -19.90 -20.14
CA SER A 264 -5.12 -19.61 -20.38
C SER A 264 -5.74 -18.66 -19.34
N ASN A 265 -5.25 -18.73 -18.10
CA ASN A 265 -5.74 -17.92 -16.98
C ASN A 265 -5.21 -16.49 -17.01
N VAL A 266 -4.10 -16.25 -17.72
CA VAL A 266 -3.46 -14.93 -17.90
C VAL A 266 -3.26 -14.60 -19.39
N ALA A 267 -4.26 -14.91 -20.20
CA ALA A 267 -4.18 -14.82 -21.66
C ALA A 267 -3.85 -13.41 -22.20
N SER A 268 -4.22 -12.34 -21.49
CA SER A 268 -3.92 -10.95 -21.89
C SER A 268 -2.58 -10.41 -21.39
N LEU A 269 -1.79 -11.24 -20.68
CA LEU A 269 -0.54 -10.82 -20.07
C LEU A 269 0.46 -10.35 -21.13
N ALA A 270 0.98 -9.14 -20.96
CA ALA A 270 1.93 -8.52 -21.88
C ALA A 270 3.31 -8.34 -21.26
N THR A 271 3.36 -8.08 -19.95
CA THR A 271 4.57 -7.89 -19.17
C THR A 271 4.51 -8.76 -17.91
N ALA A 272 5.58 -9.51 -17.65
CA ALA A 272 5.77 -10.23 -16.41
C ALA A 272 7.14 -9.88 -15.79
N VAL A 273 7.15 -9.58 -14.49
CA VAL A 273 8.36 -9.35 -13.71
C VAL A 273 8.40 -10.44 -12.63
N LEU A 274 9.45 -11.27 -12.66
CA LEU A 274 9.63 -12.42 -11.78
C LEU A 274 10.90 -12.22 -10.97
N HIS A 275 10.79 -11.48 -9.85
CA HIS A 275 11.90 -11.07 -8.99
C HIS A 275 11.77 -11.69 -7.60
N PHE A 276 11.71 -13.02 -7.55
CA PHE A 276 11.46 -13.75 -6.31
C PHE A 276 12.46 -14.87 -6.06
N ASN A 277 12.48 -15.31 -4.81
CA ASN A 277 13.20 -16.48 -4.33
C ASN A 277 12.18 -17.55 -3.96
N VAL A 278 12.48 -18.78 -4.31
CA VAL A 278 11.72 -19.95 -3.87
C VAL A 278 12.50 -20.59 -2.74
N ASP A 279 11.82 -20.93 -1.67
CA ASP A 279 12.41 -21.69 -0.57
C ASP A 279 11.34 -22.68 -0.07
N PHE A 280 11.35 -23.88 -0.63
CA PHE A 280 10.45 -24.93 -0.19
C PHE A 280 11.02 -25.59 1.08
N ILE A 281 10.46 -25.22 2.23
CA ILE A 281 10.90 -25.67 3.57
C ILE A 281 10.54 -27.15 3.81
N GLU A 282 9.75 -27.77 2.93
CA GLU A 282 9.24 -29.14 3.07
C GLU A 282 10.28 -30.24 2.80
N PHE A 283 11.43 -29.91 2.21
CA PHE A 283 12.46 -30.88 1.82
C PHE A 283 13.65 -30.84 2.78
N GLU A 284 13.99 -31.99 3.37
CA GLU A 284 15.19 -32.17 4.21
C GLU A 284 16.47 -32.35 3.37
N ASP A 285 16.35 -32.86 2.14
CA ASP A 285 17.45 -33.06 1.20
C ASP A 285 17.62 -31.84 0.28
N GLU A 286 18.82 -31.27 0.23
CA GLU A 286 19.11 -30.06 -0.55
C GLU A 286 19.04 -30.29 -2.07
N GLU A 287 19.33 -31.50 -2.55
CA GLU A 287 19.28 -31.82 -3.98
C GLU A 287 17.82 -31.97 -4.45
N GLU A 288 17.00 -32.70 -3.70
CA GLU A 288 15.55 -32.81 -3.97
C GLU A 288 14.85 -31.44 -3.92
N LYS A 289 15.25 -30.60 -2.96
CA LYS A 289 14.73 -29.23 -2.83
C LYS A 289 15.03 -28.40 -4.07
N LEU A 290 16.29 -28.39 -4.52
CA LEU A 290 16.69 -27.67 -5.73
C LEU A 290 15.89 -28.19 -6.94
N GLU A 291 15.79 -29.50 -7.13
CA GLU A 291 15.05 -30.09 -8.26
C GLU A 291 13.58 -29.64 -8.33
N GLU A 292 12.89 -29.52 -7.19
CA GLU A 292 11.51 -29.00 -7.16
C GLU A 292 11.44 -27.49 -7.38
N GLU A 293 12.39 -26.72 -6.83
CA GLU A 293 12.49 -25.28 -7.13
C GLU A 293 12.69 -25.03 -8.63
N PHE A 294 13.54 -25.84 -9.27
CA PHE A 294 13.75 -25.85 -10.71
C PHE A 294 12.47 -26.16 -11.48
N ARG A 295 11.79 -27.25 -11.14
CA ARG A 295 10.56 -27.68 -11.81
C ARG A 295 9.48 -26.61 -11.71
N TYR A 296 9.28 -26.06 -10.51
CA TYR A 296 8.32 -24.99 -10.28
C TYR A 296 8.65 -23.74 -11.12
N LEU A 297 9.92 -23.33 -11.18
CA LEU A 297 10.34 -22.20 -12.00
C LEU A 297 10.10 -22.45 -13.49
N GLU A 298 10.39 -23.66 -13.99
CA GLU A 298 10.12 -24.04 -15.39
C GLU A 298 8.61 -23.95 -15.71
N GLU A 299 7.77 -24.53 -14.86
CA GLU A 299 6.31 -24.48 -15.03
C GLU A 299 5.77 -23.03 -15.02
N LEU A 300 6.27 -22.20 -14.10
CA LEU A 300 5.90 -20.80 -14.02
C LEU A 300 6.34 -20.04 -15.28
N LEU A 301 7.56 -20.26 -15.77
CA LEU A 301 8.06 -19.63 -16.99
C LEU A 301 7.25 -20.04 -18.22
N LEU A 302 6.87 -21.32 -18.33
CA LEU A 302 5.96 -21.81 -19.37
C LEU A 302 4.60 -21.11 -19.29
N SER A 303 4.06 -20.88 -18.09
CA SER A 303 2.78 -20.19 -17.90
C SER A 303 2.77 -18.74 -18.40
N VAL A 304 3.93 -18.09 -18.43
CA VAL A 304 4.12 -16.70 -18.92
C VAL A 304 4.89 -16.64 -20.23
N GLY A 305 5.13 -17.76 -20.92
CA GLY A 305 5.99 -17.82 -22.11
C GLY A 305 5.49 -17.00 -23.31
N HIS A 306 4.23 -16.56 -23.31
CA HIS A 306 3.63 -15.72 -24.36
C HIS A 306 3.83 -14.22 -24.17
N VAL A 307 4.36 -13.77 -23.03
CA VAL A 307 4.49 -12.34 -22.75
C VAL A 307 5.48 -11.66 -23.70
N LYS A 308 5.26 -10.37 -23.96
CA LYS A 308 6.16 -9.57 -24.81
C LYS A 308 7.41 -9.13 -24.07
N ASN A 309 7.26 -8.82 -22.79
CA ASN A 309 8.34 -8.36 -21.93
C ASN A 309 8.38 -9.26 -20.70
N LEU A 310 9.49 -9.98 -20.53
CA LEU A 310 9.76 -10.79 -19.35
C LEU A 310 11.02 -10.23 -18.67
N GLU A 311 10.90 -9.87 -17.41
CA GLU A 311 12.01 -9.45 -16.55
C GLU A 311 12.22 -10.52 -15.47
N LEU A 312 13.45 -11.02 -15.35
CA LEU A 312 13.82 -12.06 -14.39
C LEU A 312 14.81 -11.49 -13.37
N GLY A 313 14.58 -11.80 -12.10
CA GLY A 313 15.48 -11.44 -11.01
C GLY A 313 16.77 -12.26 -11.07
N PRO A 314 17.83 -11.81 -10.36
CA PRO A 314 19.15 -12.47 -10.38
C PRO A 314 19.10 -13.97 -10.08
N LEU A 315 18.27 -14.39 -9.12
CA LEU A 315 18.20 -15.78 -8.69
C LEU A 315 17.43 -16.67 -9.66
N CYS A 316 16.40 -16.15 -10.34
CA CYS A 316 15.76 -16.85 -11.45
C CYS A 316 16.75 -17.13 -12.60
N ILE A 317 17.77 -16.27 -12.78
CA ILE A 317 18.81 -16.43 -13.80
C ILE A 317 19.86 -17.45 -13.36
N GLU A 318 20.25 -17.45 -12.08
CA GLU A 318 21.22 -18.41 -11.54
C GLU A 318 20.72 -19.85 -11.66
N VAL A 319 19.47 -20.11 -11.29
CA VAL A 319 18.80 -21.39 -11.52
C VAL A 319 18.94 -21.78 -12.99
N TYR A 320 18.56 -20.91 -13.93
CA TYR A 320 18.67 -21.18 -15.37
C TYR A 320 20.11 -21.41 -15.89
N SER A 321 21.14 -21.02 -15.15
CA SER A 321 22.54 -21.19 -15.56
C SER A 321 23.12 -22.58 -15.27
N TYR A 322 22.40 -23.41 -14.50
CA TYR A 322 22.79 -24.79 -14.18
C TYR A 322 22.18 -25.85 -15.12
N SER A 323 21.34 -25.45 -16.09
CA SER A 323 20.77 -26.31 -17.15
C SER A 323 21.61 -26.34 -18.42
#